data_AF-R8CW05-F1
#
_entry.id   AF-R8CW05-F1
#
_cell.length_a   1.000
_cell.length_b   1.000
_cell.length_c   1.000
_cell.angle_alpha   90.00
_cell.angle_beta   90.00
_cell.angle_gamma   90.00
#
_symmetry.space_group_name_H-M   'P 1'
#
loop_
_entity.id
_entity.type
_entity.pdbx_description
1 polymer ?
#
loop_
_entity_poly.entity_id
_entity_poly.type
_entity_poly.pdbx_seq_one_letter_code
_entity_poly.pdbx_strand_id
1 'polypeptide(L)'
;MRRKGYFINNESKEMYNNEIVVSNKIYPENPTLEELKQMVFNGEIEEVFISHYYDDRKSNLERESIDDVRADWDTKYHNNICLTDEPVSLEDFPEEYCFFAEMWGDEKGKVMLVLFMHH
;
A
#
# COMPACT_ATOMS: atom_id res chain seq x y z
N MET A 1 24.92 -6.65 0.85
CA MET A 1 24.63 -5.22 1.05
C MET A 1 23.21 -5.12 1.58
N ARG A 2 23.00 -4.60 2.80
CA ARG A 2 21.63 -4.38 3.32
C ARG A 2 20.97 -3.33 2.43
N ARG A 3 19.91 -3.70 1.70
CA ARG A 3 19.04 -2.74 1.01
C ARG A 3 18.56 -1.76 2.08
N LYS A 4 19.06 -0.52 2.01
CA LYS A 4 18.54 0.58 2.83
C LYS A 4 17.18 0.95 2.25
N GLY A 5 16.15 1.04 3.08
CA GLY A 5 14.80 1.35 2.61
C GLY A 5 13.70 0.81 3.50
N TYR A 6 12.46 1.04 3.04
CA TYR A 6 11.26 0.59 3.72
C TYR A 6 10.98 -0.88 3.38
N PHE A 7 10.49 -1.64 4.36
CA PHE A 7 10.01 -3.00 4.14
C PHE A 7 9.01 -3.43 5.21
N ILE A 8 8.20 -4.43 4.91
CA ILE A 8 7.35 -5.13 5.88
C ILE A 8 7.94 -6.51 6.15
N ASN A 9 8.02 -6.87 7.43
CA ASN A 9 8.17 -8.26 7.85
C ASN A 9 6.77 -8.90 7.86
N ASN A 10 6.54 -9.85 6.95
CA ASN A 10 5.21 -10.43 6.75
C ASN A 10 4.80 -11.39 7.86
N GLU A 11 5.76 -11.95 8.61
CA GLU A 11 5.52 -12.82 9.77
C GLU A 11 5.12 -12.00 11.00
N SER A 12 5.89 -10.95 11.34
CA SER A 12 5.58 -10.11 12.51
C SER A 12 4.56 -9.02 12.23
N LYS A 13 4.22 -8.78 10.94
CA LYS A 13 3.35 -7.69 10.48
C LYS A 13 3.81 -6.33 11.01
N GLU A 14 5.10 -6.05 10.82
CA GLU A 14 5.75 -4.80 11.19
C GLU A 14 6.42 -4.16 9.97
N MET A 15 6.23 -2.86 9.82
CA MET A 15 6.90 -2.03 8.83
C MET A 15 8.15 -1.39 9.43
N TYR A 16 9.24 -1.46 8.69
CA TYR A 16 10.55 -0.97 9.05
C TYR A 16 11.04 0.08 8.05
N ASN A 17 11.75 1.08 8.54
CA ASN A 17 12.70 1.86 7.76
C ASN A 17 14.11 1.51 8.23
N ASN A 18 14.82 0.69 7.45
CA ASN A 18 16.09 0.08 7.85
C ASN A 18 15.98 -0.80 9.10
N GLU A 19 16.39 -0.29 10.27
CA GLU A 19 16.38 -1.02 11.54
C GLU A 19 15.35 -0.47 12.53
N ILE A 20 14.59 0.55 12.11
CA ILE A 20 13.61 1.24 12.96
C ILE A 20 12.22 0.78 12.55
N VAL A 21 11.44 0.27 13.50
CA VAL A 21 10.01 0.03 13.32
C VAL A 21 9.31 1.37 13.14
N VAL A 22 8.61 1.54 12.02
CA VAL A 22 7.83 2.74 11.71
C VAL A 22 6.33 2.52 11.87
N SER A 23 5.88 1.27 11.79
CA SER A 23 4.51 0.89 12.11
C SER A 23 4.41 -0.59 12.47
N ASN A 24 3.53 -0.91 13.41
CA ASN A 24 3.12 -2.26 13.79
C ASN A 24 1.59 -2.39 13.87
N LYS A 25 0.87 -1.43 13.26
CA LYS A 25 -0.58 -1.33 13.34
C LYS A 25 -1.14 -1.29 11.93
N ILE A 26 -1.88 -2.32 11.58
CA ILE A 26 -2.68 -2.39 10.37
C ILE A 26 -4.11 -2.02 10.75
N TYR A 27 -4.76 -1.19 9.95
CA TYR A 27 -6.18 -0.90 10.16
C TYR A 27 -7.01 -2.12 9.76
N PRO A 28 -7.92 -2.60 10.63
CA PRO A 28 -8.69 -3.81 10.36
C PRO A 28 -9.82 -3.61 9.34
N GLU A 29 -10.22 -2.37 9.08
CA GLU A 29 -11.28 -2.02 8.14
C GLU A 29 -10.66 -1.41 6.89
N ASN A 30 -10.94 -2.02 5.74
CA ASN A 30 -10.57 -1.47 4.44
C ASN A 30 -11.60 -0.38 4.08
N PRO A 31 -11.14 0.84 3.71
CA PRO A 31 -12.04 1.86 3.21
C PRO A 31 -12.62 1.40 1.88
N THR A 32 -13.78 1.92 1.51
CA THR A 32 -14.23 1.86 0.12
C THR A 32 -13.25 2.60 -0.79
N LEU A 33 -13.28 2.31 -2.10
CA LEU A 33 -12.42 3.01 -3.05
C LEU A 33 -12.63 4.53 -3.07
N GLU A 34 -13.88 4.96 -2.88
CA GLU A 34 -14.23 6.39 -2.79
C GLU A 34 -13.69 7.02 -1.51
N GLU A 35 -13.79 6.34 -0.36
CA GLU A 35 -13.17 6.80 0.89
C GLU A 35 -11.65 6.86 0.76
N LEU A 36 -11.02 5.86 0.13
CA LEU A 36 -9.58 5.86 -0.10
C LEU A 36 -9.16 7.04 -0.99
N LYS A 37 -9.92 7.33 -2.05
CA LYS A 37 -9.73 8.53 -2.88
C LYS A 37 -9.80 9.78 -2.02
N GLN A 38 -10.84 9.92 -1.20
CA GLN A 38 -10.99 11.09 -0.33
C GLN A 38 -9.82 11.22 0.64
N MET A 39 -9.36 10.13 1.27
CA MET A 39 -8.22 10.15 2.19
C MET A 39 -6.92 10.61 1.51
N VAL A 40 -6.65 10.15 0.28
CA VAL A 40 -5.49 10.58 -0.52
C VAL A 40 -5.56 12.06 -0.86
N PHE A 41 -6.73 12.56 -1.25
CA PHE A 41 -6.89 13.95 -1.68
C PHE A 41 -7.02 14.95 -0.50
N ASN A 42 -7.56 14.51 0.64
CA ASN A 42 -7.73 15.34 1.84
C ASN A 42 -6.47 15.38 2.72
N GLY A 43 -5.45 14.57 2.42
CA GLY A 43 -4.20 14.52 3.18
C GLY A 43 -4.28 13.72 4.47
N GLU A 44 -5.25 12.81 4.57
CA GLU A 44 -5.33 11.85 5.67
C GLU A 44 -4.25 10.76 5.51
N ILE A 45 -3.92 10.41 4.27
CA ILE A 45 -2.78 9.57 3.92
C ILE A 45 -1.55 10.46 3.74
N GLU A 46 -0.55 10.29 4.60
CA GLU A 46 0.69 11.06 4.56
C GLU A 46 1.77 10.44 3.67
N GLU A 47 1.81 9.11 3.59
CA GLU A 47 2.78 8.39 2.78
C GLU A 47 2.12 7.25 2.01
N VAL A 48 2.58 7.03 0.78
CA VAL A 48 2.17 5.90 -0.06
C VAL A 48 3.40 5.06 -0.37
N PHE A 49 3.23 3.74 -0.29
CA PHE A 49 4.25 2.77 -0.61
C PHE A 49 3.73 1.75 -1.61
N ILE A 50 4.59 1.33 -2.54
CA ILE A 50 4.30 0.26 -3.48
C ILE A 50 5.27 -0.89 -3.21
N SER A 51 4.74 -2.10 -3.10
CA SER A 51 5.49 -3.34 -3.04
C SER A 51 5.38 -4.07 -4.37
N HIS A 52 6.43 -4.00 -5.19
CA HIS A 52 6.54 -4.76 -6.44
C HIS A 52 6.98 -6.21 -6.25
N TYR A 53 7.50 -6.55 -5.06
CA TYR A 53 7.97 -7.89 -4.75
C TYR A 53 7.59 -8.22 -3.31
N TYR A 54 6.61 -9.12 -3.16
CA TYR A 54 6.23 -9.71 -1.90
C TYR A 54 6.59 -11.20 -1.95
N ASP A 55 7.37 -11.65 -0.97
CA ASP A 55 7.50 -13.09 -0.66
C ASP A 55 6.90 -13.36 0.73
N ASP A 56 6.77 -14.62 1.12
CA ASP A 56 6.12 -15.00 2.38
C ASP A 56 6.75 -14.36 3.63
N ARG A 57 8.01 -13.89 3.54
CA ARG A 57 8.77 -13.35 4.68
C ARG A 57 8.88 -11.84 4.66
N LYS A 58 9.02 -11.24 3.48
CA LYS A 58 9.37 -9.83 3.35
C LYS A 58 8.77 -9.20 2.11
N SER A 59 8.19 -8.01 2.31
CA SER A 59 7.76 -7.12 1.23
C SER A 59 8.66 -5.88 1.22
N ASN A 60 9.38 -5.63 0.13
CA ASN A 60 10.18 -4.39 0.02
C ASN A 60 9.28 -3.26 -0.47
N LEU A 61 9.38 -2.10 0.15
CA LEU A 61 8.53 -0.97 -0.13
C LEU A 61 9.32 0.14 -0.83
N GLU A 62 8.76 0.63 -1.93
CA GLU A 62 9.20 1.83 -2.61
C GLU A 62 8.22 2.95 -2.27
N ARG A 63 8.74 4.10 -1.88
CA ARG A 63 7.88 5.25 -1.56
C ARG A 63 7.42 5.89 -2.86
N GLU A 64 6.11 6.06 -2.99
CA GLU A 64 5.49 6.78 -4.08
C GLU A 64 5.14 8.20 -3.63
N SER A 65 5.29 9.18 -4.51
CA SER A 65 4.91 10.56 -4.23
C SER A 65 3.39 10.68 -4.13
N ILE A 66 2.86 11.29 -3.06
CA ILE A 66 1.41 11.50 -2.92
C ILE A 66 0.86 12.36 -4.08
N ASP A 67 1.65 13.28 -4.60
CA ASP A 67 1.24 14.13 -5.72
C ASP A 67 1.19 13.34 -7.03
N ASP A 68 2.10 12.39 -7.22
CA ASP A 68 2.07 11.48 -8.38
C ASP A 68 0.89 10.50 -8.27
N VAL A 69 0.61 10.00 -7.06
CA VAL A 69 -0.59 9.16 -6.79
C VAL A 69 -1.88 9.92 -7.12
N ARG A 70 -1.97 11.20 -6.76
CA ARG A 70 -3.13 12.05 -7.08
C ARG A 70 -3.25 12.30 -8.58
N ALA A 71 -2.13 12.58 -9.25
CA ALA A 71 -2.11 12.84 -10.69
C ALA A 71 -2.54 11.60 -11.50
N ASP A 72 -2.09 10.42 -11.08
CA ASP A 72 -2.35 9.15 -11.76
C ASP A 72 -3.53 8.37 -11.16
N TRP A 73 -4.32 8.99 -10.27
CA TRP A 73 -5.38 8.28 -9.54
C TRP A 73 -6.37 7.58 -10.48
N ASP A 74 -6.98 8.32 -11.40
CA ASP A 74 -8.02 7.79 -12.27
C ASP A 74 -7.47 6.90 -13.40
N THR A 75 -6.16 6.92 -13.66
CA THR A 75 -5.51 6.16 -14.75
C THR A 75 -4.81 4.90 -14.27
N LYS A 76 -4.05 4.96 -13.17
CA LYS A 76 -3.19 3.87 -12.67
C LYS A 76 -3.79 3.13 -11.47
N TYR A 77 -4.55 3.82 -10.61
CA TYR A 77 -4.94 3.32 -9.29
C TYR A 77 -6.42 2.93 -9.19
N HIS A 78 -7.34 3.82 -9.54
CA HIS A 78 -8.78 3.66 -9.34
C HIS A 78 -9.31 2.31 -9.88
N ASN A 79 -8.91 1.94 -11.09
CA ASN A 79 -9.39 0.71 -11.72
C ASN A 79 -8.54 -0.53 -11.40
N ASN A 80 -7.41 -0.36 -10.71
CA ASN A 80 -6.47 -1.44 -10.41
C ASN A 80 -6.33 -1.71 -8.91
N ILE A 81 -7.04 -1.02 -8.03
CA ILE A 81 -7.04 -1.31 -6.59
C ILE A 81 -8.11 -2.36 -6.27
N CYS A 82 -7.66 -3.47 -5.67
CA CYS A 82 -8.48 -4.54 -5.13
C CYS A 82 -8.57 -4.40 -3.60
N LEU A 83 -9.78 -4.21 -3.10
CA LEU A 83 -10.08 -4.07 -1.66
C LEU A 83 -10.73 -5.33 -1.05
N THR A 84 -10.93 -6.35 -1.86
CA THR A 84 -11.55 -7.62 -1.47
C THR A 84 -10.50 -8.66 -1.11
N ASP A 85 -10.84 -9.50 -0.13
CA ASP A 85 -10.05 -10.68 0.28
C ASP A 85 -10.39 -11.92 -0.57
N GLU A 86 -11.34 -11.81 -1.49
CA GLU A 86 -11.70 -12.90 -2.41
C GLU A 86 -10.69 -13.03 -3.55
N PRO A 87 -10.52 -14.24 -4.12
CA PRO A 87 -9.70 -14.43 -5.31
C PRO A 87 -10.24 -13.58 -6.46
N VAL A 88 -9.39 -12.76 -7.06
CA VAL A 88 -9.73 -11.95 -8.23
C VAL A 88 -9.01 -12.48 -9.47
N SER A 89 -9.66 -12.42 -10.63
CA SER A 89 -9.01 -12.71 -11.90
C SER A 89 -8.27 -11.45 -12.37
N LEU A 90 -7.01 -11.58 -12.79
CA LEU A 90 -6.28 -10.44 -13.35
C LEU A 90 -6.88 -9.93 -14.66
N GLU A 91 -7.61 -10.79 -15.39
CA GLU A 91 -8.36 -10.41 -16.60
C GLU A 91 -9.45 -9.36 -16.32
N ASP A 92 -9.86 -9.20 -15.05
CA ASP A 92 -10.84 -8.19 -14.64
C ASP A 92 -10.20 -6.78 -14.50
N PHE A 93 -8.87 -6.68 -14.56
CA PHE A 93 -8.13 -5.45 -14.36
C PHE A 93 -7.42 -4.96 -15.64
N PRO A 94 -7.39 -3.64 -15.87
CA PRO A 94 -6.56 -3.04 -16.92
C PRO A 94 -5.11 -3.52 -16.87
N GLU A 95 -4.57 -3.86 -18.04
CA GLU A 95 -3.18 -4.34 -18.18
C GLU A 95 -2.85 -5.60 -17.35
N GLU A 96 -3.88 -6.34 -16.93
CA GLU A 96 -3.77 -7.61 -16.21
C GLU A 96 -2.96 -7.49 -14.90
N TYR A 97 -3.12 -6.39 -14.16
CA TYR A 97 -2.49 -6.19 -12.86
C TYR A 97 -3.43 -5.56 -11.84
N CYS A 98 -3.22 -5.85 -10.56
CA CYS A 98 -3.94 -5.18 -9.49
C CYS A 98 -3.02 -4.81 -8.31
N PHE A 99 -3.53 -3.96 -7.42
CA PHE A 99 -2.94 -3.59 -6.15
C PHE A 99 -3.87 -4.04 -5.02
N PHE A 100 -3.38 -4.89 -4.13
CA PHE A 100 -4.03 -5.06 -2.82
C PHE A 100 -3.62 -3.89 -1.93
N ALA A 101 -4.60 -3.18 -1.36
CA ALA A 101 -4.35 -2.03 -0.51
C ALA A 101 -4.44 -2.41 0.98
N GLU A 102 -3.42 -2.06 1.76
CA GLU A 102 -3.46 -2.10 3.22
C GLU A 102 -3.19 -0.70 3.79
N MET A 103 -3.91 -0.33 4.85
CA MET A 103 -3.63 0.90 5.59
C MET A 103 -2.84 0.58 6.86
N TRP A 104 -1.78 1.35 7.07
CA TRP A 104 -0.86 1.23 8.20
C TRP A 104 -0.87 2.51 9.03
N GLY A 105 -0.86 2.38 10.34
CA GLY A 105 -0.85 3.49 11.29
C GLY A 105 0.45 3.54 12.07
N ASP A 106 1.05 4.72 12.24
CA ASP A 106 2.13 4.90 13.23
C ASP A 106 1.57 5.24 14.62
N GLU A 107 2.45 5.27 15.63
CA GLU A 107 2.07 5.60 17.02
C GLU A 107 1.56 7.04 17.19
N LYS A 108 1.82 7.93 16.22
CA LYS A 108 1.39 9.33 16.22
C LYS A 108 0.07 9.55 15.49
N GLY A 109 -0.52 8.48 14.95
CA GLY A 109 -1.77 8.52 14.20
C GLY A 109 -1.60 8.85 12.72
N LYS A 110 -0.37 8.82 12.18
CA LYS A 110 -0.14 8.96 10.75
C LYS A 110 -0.66 7.74 10.01
N VAL A 111 -1.36 7.95 8.91
CA VAL A 111 -1.85 6.88 8.03
C VAL A 111 -0.94 6.78 6.81
N MET A 112 -0.52 5.54 6.53
CA MET A 112 0.29 5.15 5.39
C MET A 112 -0.50 4.16 4.55
N LEU A 113 -0.54 4.38 3.24
CA LEU A 113 -1.14 3.46 2.28
C LEU A 113 -0.05 2.56 1.71
N VAL A 114 -0.25 1.25 1.77
CA VAL A 114 0.63 0.25 1.14
C VAL A 114 -0.13 -0.46 0.04
N LEU A 115 0.41 -0.42 -1.18
CA LEU A 115 -0.13 -1.07 -2.37
C LEU A 115 0.76 -2.26 -2.75
N PHE A 116 0.25 -3.47 -2.64
CA PHE A 116 0.94 -4.70 -3.05
C PHE A 116 0.56 -5.04 -4.48
N MET A 117 1.51 -4.87 -5.39
CA MET A 117 1.28 -5.11 -6.81
C MET A 117 1.24 -6.62 -7.10
N HIS A 118 0.25 -7.04 -7.88
CA HIS A 118 0.09 -8.38 -8.40
C HIS A 118 -0.05 -8.36 -9.92
N HIS A 119 0.61 -9.31 -10.58
CA HIS A 119 0.68 -9.56 -12.02
C HIS A 119 0.53 -11.04 -12.28
#